data_AF-A0A2A5YHK9-F1
#
_entry.id   AF-A0A2A5YHK9-F1
#
_cell.length_a   1.000
_cell.length_b   1.000
_cell.length_c   1.000
_cell.angle_alpha   90.00
_cell.angle_beta   90.00
_cell.angle_gamma   90.00
#
_symmetry.space_group_name_H-M   'P 1'
#
loop_
_entity.id
_entity.type
_entity.pdbx_description
1 polymer ?
#
loop_
_entity_poly.entity_id
_entity_poly.type
_entity_poly.pdbx_seq_one_letter_code
_entity_poly.pdbx_strand_id
1 'polypeptide(L)'
;MSEALLFVYGTLRAGFAGPMAQRLRREARLLGRARTAGLLYRIADYPGLVPGGAAWVVGDLFVLSDPTTTLGWIDIYEECAPGFPEPREYRRSRILVDGPGGPACAWAYVYARDEAGLAPIASGDFLAP
;
A
#
# COMPACT_ATOMS: atom_id res chain seq x y z
N MET A 1 -14.69 12.16 14.67
CA MET A 1 -13.27 12.07 14.31
C MET A 1 -13.20 11.29 13.01
N SER A 2 -12.57 11.82 11.97
CA SER A 2 -12.48 11.13 10.68
C SER A 2 -11.53 9.94 10.82
N GLU A 3 -12.00 8.72 10.57
CA GLU A 3 -11.17 7.52 10.58
C GLU A 3 -10.10 7.61 9.48
N ALA A 4 -8.85 7.27 9.78
CA ALA A 4 -7.80 7.21 8.77
C ALA A 4 -7.71 5.80 8.19
N LEU A 5 -7.80 5.73 6.86
CA LEU A 5 -7.71 4.48 6.12
C LEU A 5 -6.30 4.28 5.56
N LEU A 6 -5.85 3.03 5.53
CA LEU A 6 -4.61 2.60 4.91
C LEU A 6 -4.91 1.47 3.92
N PHE A 7 -4.49 1.64 2.67
CA PHE A 7 -4.53 0.63 1.63
C PHE A 7 -3.15 0.01 1.45
N VAL A 8 -3.06 -1.32 1.56
CA VAL A 8 -1.83 -2.08 1.39
C VAL A 8 -2.01 -3.13 0.30
N TYR A 9 -1.02 -3.29 -0.58
CA TYR A 9 -1.12 -4.13 -1.78
C TYR A 9 0.03 -5.14 -1.91
N GLY A 10 0.94 -5.19 -0.93
CA GLY A 10 2.14 -6.04 -0.94
C GLY A 10 2.40 -6.75 0.39
N THR A 11 3.63 -6.64 0.90
CA THR A 11 4.14 -7.34 2.09
C THR A 11 3.43 -6.97 3.39
N LEU A 12 2.72 -5.84 3.45
CA LEU A 12 1.92 -5.43 4.60
C LEU A 12 0.50 -6.01 4.62
N ARG A 13 0.09 -6.73 3.56
CA ARG A 13 -1.24 -7.33 3.47
C ARG A 13 -1.50 -8.37 4.56
N ALA A 14 -2.78 -8.58 4.88
CA ALA A 14 -3.19 -9.51 5.93
C ALA A 14 -2.77 -10.96 5.64
N GLY A 15 -2.70 -11.34 4.36
CA GLY A 15 -2.25 -12.65 3.90
C GLY A 15 -0.73 -12.88 4.00
N PHE A 16 0.07 -11.85 4.29
CA PHE A 16 1.52 -11.97 4.37
C PHE A 16 1.97 -12.32 5.80
N ALA A 17 2.86 -13.29 5.96
CA ALA A 17 3.27 -13.81 7.28
C ALA A 17 4.37 -12.97 7.98
N GLY A 18 4.91 -11.95 7.31
CA GLY A 18 6.01 -11.14 7.81
C GLY A 18 5.72 -10.35 9.10
N PRO A 19 6.76 -10.00 9.88
CA PRO A 19 6.62 -9.33 11.18
C PRO A 19 5.91 -7.97 11.08
N MET A 20 6.10 -7.24 9.97
CA MET A 20 5.46 -5.93 9.76
C MET A 20 3.97 -6.05 9.46
N ALA A 21 3.54 -7.06 8.68
CA ALA A 21 2.13 -7.37 8.48
C ALA A 21 1.45 -7.79 9.79
N GLN A 22 2.14 -8.55 10.65
CA GLN A 22 1.64 -8.90 11.98
C GLN A 22 1.51 -7.69 12.88
N ARG A 23 2.48 -6.76 12.84
CA ARG A 23 2.40 -5.49 13.57
C ARG A 23 1.20 -4.67 13.13
N LEU A 24 1.02 -4.47 11.82
CA LEU A 24 -0.11 -3.72 11.28
C LEU A 24 -1.46 -4.33 11.71
N ARG A 25 -1.58 -5.67 11.68
CA ARG A 25 -2.79 -6.38 12.12
C ARG A 25 -3.13 -6.19 13.62
N ARG A 26 -2.15 -5.83 14.46
CA ARG A 26 -2.37 -5.52 15.88
C ARG A 26 -2.77 -4.06 16.11
N GLU A 27 -2.31 -3.15 15.26
CA GLU A 27 -2.51 -1.70 15.39
C GLU A 27 -3.71 -1.18 14.58
N ALA A 28 -4.20 -1.97 13.62
CA ALA A 28 -5.24 -1.58 12.68
C ALA A 28 -6.30 -2.69 12.50
N ARG A 29 -7.53 -2.27 12.21
CA ARG A 29 -8.65 -3.17 11.93
C ARG A 29 -8.80 -3.38 10.43
N LEU A 30 -8.70 -4.62 9.97
CA LEU A 30 -8.98 -4.98 8.58
C LEU A 30 -10.46 -4.75 8.26
N LEU A 31 -10.75 -3.92 7.25
CA LEU A 31 -12.10 -3.76 6.70
C LEU A 31 -12.42 -4.84 5.67
N GLY A 32 -11.41 -5.25 4.90
CA GLY A 32 -11.54 -6.29 3.88
C GLY A 32 -10.72 -5.97 2.63
N ARG A 33 -10.97 -6.74 1.57
CA ARG A 33 -10.32 -6.57 0.27
C ARG A 33 -10.81 -5.29 -0.39
N ALA A 34 -9.90 -4.57 -1.04
CA ALA A 34 -10.17 -3.33 -1.76
C ALA A 34 -9.34 -3.28 -3.04
N ARG A 35 -9.63 -2.31 -3.90
CA ARG A 35 -8.88 -2.07 -5.13
C ARG A 35 -8.70 -0.59 -5.43
N THR A 36 -7.70 -0.27 -6.23
CA THR A 36 -7.48 1.08 -6.76
C THR A 36 -7.10 1.02 -8.24
N ALA A 37 -7.38 2.09 -8.98
CA ALA A 37 -6.93 2.18 -10.36
C ALA A 37 -5.40 2.38 -10.36
N GLY A 38 -4.68 1.52 -11.06
CA GLY A 38 -3.22 1.53 -11.06
C GLY A 38 -2.59 0.38 -11.82
N LEU A 39 -1.28 0.48 -11.98
CA LEU A 39 -0.42 -0.63 -12.39
C LEU A 39 0.40 -1.10 -11.20
N LEU A 40 0.55 -2.42 -11.10
CA LEU A 40 1.36 -3.06 -10.09
C LEU A 40 2.60 -3.63 -10.76
N TYR A 41 3.78 -3.32 -10.23
CA TYR A 41 5.05 -3.79 -10.76
C TYR A 41 5.76 -4.69 -9.74
N ARG A 42 6.53 -5.66 -10.24
CA ARG A 42 7.45 -6.44 -9.41
C ARG A 42 8.81 -5.73 -9.41
N ILE A 43 9.19 -5.19 -8.27
CA ILE A 43 10.50 -4.53 -8.09
C ILE A 43 11.54 -5.58 -7.72
N ALA A 44 11.25 -6.37 -6.69
CA ALA A 44 12.04 -7.51 -6.26
C ALA A 44 11.11 -8.54 -5.59
N ASP A 45 11.38 -8.86 -4.33
CA ASP A 45 10.53 -9.62 -3.41
C ASP A 45 9.35 -8.80 -2.84
N TYR A 46 9.17 -7.57 -3.32
CA TYR A 46 8.07 -6.67 -2.99
C TYR A 46 7.54 -5.93 -4.24
N PRO A 47 6.27 -5.46 -4.21
CA PRO A 47 5.65 -4.80 -5.35
C PRO A 47 5.66 -3.26 -5.26
N GLY A 48 5.57 -2.59 -6.40
CA GLY A 48 5.36 -1.14 -6.51
C GLY A 48 4.03 -0.79 -7.17
N LEU A 49 3.23 0.09 -6.55
CA LEU A 49 2.00 0.64 -7.13
C LEU A 49 2.27 1.97 -7.81
N VAL A 50 1.86 2.08 -9.08
CA VAL A 50 1.73 3.36 -9.80
C VAL A 50 0.23 3.65 -9.99
N PRO A 51 -0.35 4.64 -9.28
CA PRO A 51 -1.78 4.94 -9.37
C PRO A 51 -2.20 5.52 -10.72
N GLY A 52 -3.44 5.26 -11.12
CA GLY A 52 -4.07 5.77 -12.34
C GLY A 52 -4.24 4.73 -13.44
N GLY A 53 -4.69 5.18 -14.62
CA GLY A 53 -4.98 4.29 -15.74
C GLY A 53 -6.27 3.48 -15.57
N ALA A 54 -6.40 2.41 -16.36
CA ALA A 54 -7.62 1.59 -16.44
C ALA A 54 -7.50 0.22 -15.76
N ALA A 55 -6.28 -0.18 -15.35
CA ALA A 55 -6.03 -1.44 -14.67
C ALA A 55 -6.38 -1.32 -13.18
N TRP A 56 -6.64 -2.47 -12.54
CA TRP A 56 -6.96 -2.55 -11.12
C TRP A 56 -5.82 -3.19 -10.35
N VAL A 57 -5.46 -2.57 -9.23
CA VAL A 57 -4.57 -3.16 -8.21
C VAL A 57 -5.40 -3.57 -7.01
N VAL A 58 -5.22 -4.81 -6.59
CA VAL A 58 -5.89 -5.43 -5.45
C VAL A 58 -5.02 -5.29 -4.21
N GLY A 59 -5.67 -4.91 -3.10
CA GLY A 59 -5.06 -4.89 -1.79
C GLY A 59 -6.06 -5.14 -0.68
N ASP A 60 -5.63 -4.81 0.53
CA ASP A 60 -6.43 -4.87 1.74
C ASP A 60 -6.56 -3.45 2.31
N LEU A 61 -7.74 -3.13 2.85
CA LEU A 61 -8.05 -1.84 3.44
C LEU A 61 -8.15 -1.97 4.95
N PHE A 62 -7.44 -1.11 5.67
CA PHE A 62 -7.40 -1.07 7.12
C PHE A 62 -7.89 0.28 7.65
N VAL A 63 -8.56 0.25 8.80
CA VAL A 63 -8.77 1.43 9.65
C VAL A 63 -7.67 1.48 10.69
N LEU A 64 -6.96 2.61 10.75
CA LEU A 64 -5.88 2.83 11.71
C LEU A 64 -6.43 3.32 13.04
N SER A 65 -6.02 2.67 14.13
CA SER A 65 -6.42 3.07 15.50
C SER A 65 -5.66 4.32 15.95
N ASP A 66 -4.36 4.39 15.63
CA ASP A 66 -3.50 5.56 15.82
C ASP A 66 -2.75 5.84 14.49
N PRO A 67 -3.31 6.72 13.64
CA PRO A 67 -2.73 7.01 12.33
C PRO A 67 -1.31 7.58 12.41
N THR A 68 -1.01 8.39 13.43
CA THR A 68 0.29 9.03 13.58
C THR A 68 1.36 8.00 13.87
N THR A 69 1.11 7.12 14.86
CA THR A 69 2.05 6.07 15.25
C THR A 69 2.22 5.04 14.14
N THR A 70 1.12 4.55 13.56
CA THR A 70 1.18 3.49 12.55
C THR A 70 1.82 3.98 11.25
N LEU A 71 1.44 5.16 10.74
CA LEU A 71 2.05 5.68 9.52
C LEU A 71 3.52 6.07 9.74
N GLY A 72 3.90 6.52 10.94
CA GLY A 72 5.28 6.89 11.25
C GLY A 72 6.27 5.73 11.12
N TRP A 73 5.92 4.52 11.60
CA TRP A 73 6.82 3.38 11.43
C TRP A 73 6.77 2.81 10.01
N ILE A 74 5.64 2.90 9.30
CA ILE A 74 5.59 2.48 7.90
C ILE A 74 6.42 3.42 7.03
N ASP A 75 6.44 4.72 7.32
CA ASP A 75 7.34 5.66 6.62
C ASP A 75 8.82 5.28 6.78
N ILE A 76 9.21 4.72 7.92
CA ILE A 76 10.57 4.21 8.15
C ILE A 76 10.78 2.89 7.40
N TYR A 77 9.79 1.99 7.45
CA TYR A 77 9.84 0.68 6.80
C TYR A 77 9.94 0.78 5.26
N GLU A 78 9.19 1.71 4.66
CA GLU A 78 9.16 1.99 3.22
C GLU A 78 10.25 2.99 2.80
N GLU A 79 11.18 3.29 3.71
CA GLU A 79 12.32 4.18 3.48
C GLU A 79 11.93 5.58 2.92
N CYS A 80 10.77 6.08 3.33
CA CYS A 80 10.23 7.35 2.83
C CYS A 80 10.15 8.46 3.90
N ALA A 81 10.70 8.24 5.09
CA ALA A 81 10.79 9.24 6.17
C ALA A 81 11.84 10.34 5.86
N PRO A 82 11.80 11.51 6.55
CA PRO A 82 12.73 12.64 6.32
C PRO A 82 14.24 12.39 6.50
N GLY A 83 14.69 11.18 6.78
CA GLY A 83 16.11 10.80 6.90
C GLY A 83 16.67 9.96 5.75
N PHE A 84 15.84 9.57 4.78
CA PHE A 84 16.27 8.73 3.66
C PHE A 84 16.70 9.57 2.45
N PRO A 85 17.74 9.13 1.71
CA PRO A 85 18.24 9.85 0.54
C PRO A 85 17.21 9.89 -0.60
N GLU A 86 17.22 10.99 -1.36
CA GLU A 86 16.45 11.11 -2.59
C GLU A 86 17.23 10.51 -3.78
N PRO A 87 16.55 9.92 -4.80
CA PRO A 87 15.10 9.73 -4.89
C PRO A 87 14.61 8.55 -4.05
N ARG A 88 13.62 8.82 -3.18
CA ARG A 88 12.95 7.77 -2.40
C ARG A 88 12.23 6.79 -3.32
N GLU A 89 12.25 5.52 -2.93
CA GLU A 89 11.60 4.47 -3.71
C GLU A 89 10.08 4.56 -3.64
N TYR A 90 9.58 4.89 -2.45
CA TYR A 90 8.17 5.10 -2.18
C TYR A 90 7.89 6.51 -1.69
N ARG A 91 6.65 6.95 -1.90
CA ARG A 91 6.08 8.12 -1.24
C ARG A 91 4.73 7.80 -0.66
N ARG A 92 4.43 8.32 0.53
CA ARG A 92 3.10 8.26 1.11
C ARG A 92 2.17 9.24 0.40
N SER A 93 1.07 8.74 -0.15
CA SER A 93 0.07 9.53 -0.87
C SER A 93 -1.35 9.15 -0.46
N ARG A 94 -2.31 10.06 -0.65
CA ARG A 94 -3.73 9.74 -0.57
C ARG A 94 -4.24 9.32 -1.95
N ILE A 95 -4.87 8.17 -2.02
CA ILE A 95 -5.45 7.62 -3.26
C ILE A 95 -6.92 7.27 -3.04
N LEU A 96 -7.68 7.21 -4.13
CA LEU A 96 -9.04 6.70 -4.12
C LEU A 96 -9.01 5.17 -4.20
N VAL A 97 -9.72 4.52 -3.29
CA VAL A 97 -9.85 3.07 -3.23
C VAL A 97 -11.32 2.67 -3.20
N ASP A 98 -11.66 1.59 -3.91
CA ASP A 98 -12.96 0.94 -3.88
C ASP A 98 -12.89 -0.22 -2.88
N GLY A 99 -13.49 -0.02 -1.70
CA GLY A 99 -13.46 -0.97 -0.59
C GLY A 99 -14.85 -1.52 -0.24
N PRO A 100 -14.96 -2.33 0.83
CA PRO A 100 -16.23 -2.99 1.21
C PRO A 100 -17.38 -2.02 1.53
N GLY A 101 -17.08 -0.79 1.95
CA GLY A 101 -18.04 0.28 2.21
C GLY A 101 -18.24 1.25 1.03
N GLY A 102 -17.69 0.94 -0.15
CA GLY A 102 -17.64 1.81 -1.32
C GLY A 102 -16.36 2.64 -1.44
N PRO A 103 -16.34 3.64 -2.34
CA PRO A 103 -15.17 4.48 -2.59
C PRO A 103 -14.78 5.32 -1.38
N ALA A 104 -13.49 5.32 -1.05
CA ALA A 104 -12.92 6.11 0.05
C ALA A 104 -11.50 6.59 -0.27
N CYS A 105 -11.08 7.68 0.38
CA CYS A 105 -9.68 8.11 0.34
C CYS A 105 -8.87 7.36 1.40
N ALA A 106 -7.78 6.72 0.99
CA ALA A 106 -6.87 6.00 1.88
C ALA A 106 -5.43 6.44 1.67
N TRP A 107 -4.62 6.36 2.73
CA TRP A 107 -3.18 6.42 2.60
C TRP A 107 -2.67 5.17 1.88
N ALA A 108 -1.68 5.34 1.01
CA ALA A 108 -0.93 4.26 0.38
C ALA A 108 0.51 4.71 0.16
N TYR A 109 1.41 3.75 0.07
CA TYR A 109 2.80 3.97 -0.31
C TYR A 109 2.91 3.66 -1.79
N VAL A 110 3.13 4.68 -2.62
CA VAL A 110 3.14 4.55 -4.08
C VAL A 110 4.58 4.61 -4.56
N TYR A 111 4.90 3.83 -5.59
CA TYR A 111 6.23 3.84 -6.20
C TYR A 111 6.52 5.22 -6.79
N ALA A 112 7.74 5.71 -6.57
CA ALA A 112 8.15 7.08 -6.89
C ALA A 112 9.37 7.16 -7.83
N ARG A 113 9.97 6.02 -8.20
CA ARG A 113 11.07 5.94 -9.17
C ARG A 113 10.55 5.59 -10.57
N ASP A 114 11.45 5.64 -11.54
CA ASP A 114 11.18 5.26 -12.92
C ASP A 114 10.78 3.79 -13.03
N GLU A 115 9.62 3.53 -13.62
CA GLU A 115 9.10 2.18 -13.86
C GLU A 115 9.67 1.51 -15.12
N ALA A 116 10.53 2.20 -15.88
CA ALA A 116 11.13 1.67 -17.10
C ALA A 116 11.86 0.34 -16.85
N GLY A 117 11.40 -0.72 -17.55
CA GLY A 117 11.99 -2.06 -17.47
C GLY A 117 11.47 -2.92 -16.31
N LEU A 118 10.57 -2.41 -15.45
CA LEU A 118 9.92 -3.22 -14.44
C LEU A 118 8.88 -4.16 -15.05
N ALA A 119 8.84 -5.39 -14.54
CA ALA A 119 7.85 -6.37 -14.97
C ALA A 119 6.48 -6.05 -14.34
N PRO A 120 5.43 -5.80 -15.14
CA PRO A 120 4.10 -5.60 -14.60
C PRO A 120 3.55 -6.92 -14.05
N ILE A 121 2.89 -6.85 -12.90
CA ILE A 121 2.09 -7.93 -12.35
C ILE A 121 0.71 -7.82 -13.00
N ALA A 122 0.51 -8.55 -14.10
CA ALA A 122 -0.69 -8.45 -14.94
C ALA A 122 -2.00 -8.72 -14.18
N SER A 123 -1.96 -9.55 -13.13
CA SER A 123 -3.12 -9.81 -12.28
C SER A 123 -3.55 -8.62 -11.42
N GLY A 124 -2.65 -7.66 -11.20
CA GLY A 124 -2.84 -6.58 -10.24
C GLY A 124 -2.89 -7.04 -8.77
N ASP A 125 -2.62 -8.31 -8.49
CA ASP A 125 -2.67 -8.89 -7.14
C ASP A 125 -1.33 -9.56 -6.83
N PHE A 126 -0.56 -8.98 -5.91
CA PHE A 126 0.75 -9.49 -5.50
C PHE A 126 0.69 -10.87 -4.83
N LEU A 127 -0.45 -11.20 -4.21
CA LEU A 127 -0.64 -12.49 -3.52
C LEU A 127 -1.37 -13.52 -4.42
N ALA A 128 -1.70 -13.17 -5.65
CA ALA A 128 -2.21 -14.15 -6.60
C ALA A 128 -1.08 -15.11 -7.02
N PRO A 129 -1.40 -16.42 -7.20
CA PRO A 129 -0.45 -17.43 -7.64
C PRO A 129 0.05 -17.20 -9.08
#